data_AF-A0A523U2E0-F1
#
_entry.id   AF-A0A523U2E0-F1
#
_cell.length_a   1.000
_cell.length_b   1.000
_cell.length_c   1.000
_cell.angle_alpha   90.00
_cell.angle_beta   90.00
_cell.angle_gamma   90.00
#
_symmetry.space_group_name_H-M   'P 1'
#
loop_
_entity.id
_entity.type
_entity.pdbx_description
1 polymer ?
#
loop_
_entity_poly.entity_id
_entity_poly.type
_entity_poly.pdbx_seq_one_letter_code
_entity_poly.pdbx_strand_id
1 'polypeptide(L)'
;MAYNKTVIFQNIGKAIKKHDAIADSSSGFAAALDTILSEAITLLNDNAAERRMLNLFSAANRSDQASLEAMRRQTVSIVSAYLTDGVREDLSVVGQTPAAVIDTLYDAIVAASDTVKENTTSSTTPAADADNAGSGSMSSVTNDQQCRDDNDFEIECIDATTQGSERWSVTSSHDGYVGEATTGTEFDAFRANEDNNVEAGVKFTIGEQATISESGDDQNQLANWSFTGAVKGSNTDTAGKVYITLSDSGGTRTVSVYSDSGKTQKVAEGTKAGDGEVTLSEENSSGLSGTVDVTYTQDDSDIVLILPFAFAAGDKFTFSTSISAKGNFQYFFVQQFGESLPSASSGSETVTESWAS
;
A
#
# COMPACT_ATOMS: atom_id res chain seq x y z
N MET A 1 23.28 -39.35 -23.08
CA MET A 1 23.62 -38.03 -22.51
C MET A 1 22.59 -37.74 -21.43
N ALA A 2 23.01 -37.59 -20.17
CA ALA A 2 22.09 -37.12 -19.14
C ALA A 2 21.80 -35.64 -19.40
N TYR A 3 20.53 -35.31 -19.65
CA TYR A 3 20.12 -33.92 -19.84
C TYR A 3 20.30 -33.16 -18.52
N ASN A 4 20.86 -31.95 -18.61
CA ASN A 4 20.99 -31.06 -17.47
C ASN A 4 19.59 -30.49 -17.15
N LYS A 5 18.89 -31.16 -16.24
CA LYS A 5 17.51 -30.85 -15.82
C LYS A 5 17.36 -29.37 -15.42
N THR A 6 18.37 -28.79 -14.80
CA THR A 6 18.43 -27.39 -14.39
C THR A 6 18.22 -26.41 -15.56
N VAL A 7 18.88 -26.65 -16.70
CA VAL A 7 18.73 -25.80 -17.90
C VAL A 7 17.35 -25.94 -18.54
N ILE A 8 16.72 -27.10 -18.41
CA ILE A 8 15.39 -27.38 -18.97
C ILE A 8 14.30 -26.71 -18.13
N PHE A 9 14.34 -26.88 -16.80
CA PHE A 9 13.33 -26.31 -15.90
C PHE A 9 13.39 -24.77 -15.84
N GLN A 10 14.58 -24.17 -15.88
CA GLN A 10 14.73 -22.71 -15.95
C GLN A 10 14.09 -22.09 -17.20
N ASN A 11 14.27 -22.73 -18.36
CA ASN A 11 13.77 -22.19 -19.61
C ASN A 11 12.28 -22.50 -19.84
N ILE A 12 11.81 -23.65 -19.35
CA ILE A 12 10.38 -23.96 -19.29
C ILE A 12 9.71 -22.93 -18.39
N GLY A 13 10.18 -22.74 -17.15
CA GLY A 13 9.63 -21.74 -16.22
C GLY A 13 9.46 -20.36 -16.85
N LYS A 14 10.49 -19.82 -17.53
CA LYS A 14 10.42 -18.52 -18.26
C LYS A 14 9.35 -18.44 -19.33
N ALA A 15 9.09 -19.55 -20.00
CA ALA A 15 8.08 -19.60 -21.04
C ALA A 15 6.70 -19.96 -20.47
N ILE A 16 6.59 -20.66 -19.33
CA ILE A 16 5.33 -20.73 -18.59
C ILE A 16 4.80 -19.33 -18.28
N LYS A 17 5.72 -18.40 -18.02
CA LYS A 17 5.38 -17.06 -17.55
C LYS A 17 4.80 -16.10 -18.54
N LYS A 18 5.47 -16.07 -19.68
CA LYS A 18 5.03 -15.26 -20.81
C LYS A 18 3.74 -15.83 -21.43
N HIS A 19 3.31 -17.04 -21.09
CA HIS A 19 2.10 -17.65 -21.65
C HIS A 19 0.88 -17.16 -20.89
N ASP A 20 0.91 -17.26 -19.56
CA ASP A 20 -0.24 -16.97 -18.69
C ASP A 20 -0.65 -15.50 -18.73
N ALA A 21 0.33 -14.59 -18.65
CA ALA A 21 0.12 -13.14 -18.77
C ALA A 21 -0.57 -12.71 -20.08
N ILE A 22 -0.51 -13.57 -21.11
CA ILE A 22 -1.11 -13.32 -22.42
C ILE A 22 -2.46 -14.03 -22.57
N ALA A 23 -2.61 -15.20 -21.97
CA ALA A 23 -3.61 -16.20 -22.35
C ALA A 23 -4.75 -16.37 -21.35
N ASP A 24 -4.59 -15.91 -20.11
CA ASP A 24 -5.60 -16.08 -19.07
C ASP A 24 -6.94 -15.48 -19.57
N SER A 25 -7.95 -16.35 -19.67
CA SER A 25 -9.28 -16.04 -20.18
C SER A 25 -10.14 -15.21 -19.23
N SER A 26 -9.74 -15.13 -17.96
CA SER A 26 -10.39 -14.37 -16.89
C SER A 26 -9.68 -13.04 -16.63
N SER A 27 -8.34 -13.01 -16.64
CA SER A 27 -7.57 -11.83 -16.20
C SER A 27 -6.44 -11.38 -17.14
N GLY A 28 -6.13 -12.17 -18.18
CA GLY A 28 -5.00 -11.92 -19.07
C GLY A 28 -5.24 -10.76 -20.06
N PHE A 29 -4.17 -10.33 -20.72
CA PHE A 29 -4.22 -9.20 -21.67
C PHE A 29 -5.25 -9.40 -22.79
N ALA A 30 -5.53 -10.64 -23.18
CA ALA A 30 -6.55 -10.98 -24.15
C ALA A 30 -7.98 -10.72 -23.62
N ALA A 31 -8.26 -11.10 -22.37
CA ALA A 31 -9.55 -10.86 -21.72
C ALA A 31 -9.81 -9.36 -21.50
N ALA A 32 -8.77 -8.60 -21.14
CA ALA A 32 -8.84 -7.15 -21.01
C ALA A 32 -9.20 -6.46 -22.35
N LEU A 33 -8.56 -6.86 -23.45
CA LEU A 33 -8.87 -6.32 -24.79
C LEU A 33 -10.30 -6.66 -25.25
N ASP A 34 -10.81 -7.85 -24.93
CA ASP A 34 -12.19 -8.23 -25.26
C ASP A 34 -13.22 -7.44 -24.44
N THR A 35 -12.91 -7.16 -23.18
CA THR A 35 -13.75 -6.34 -22.31
C THR A 35 -13.83 -4.90 -22.82
N ILE A 36 -12.69 -4.27 -23.10
CA ILE A 36 -12.62 -2.90 -23.63
C ILE A 36 -13.36 -2.80 -24.98
N LEU A 37 -13.22 -3.79 -25.85
CA LEU A 37 -13.96 -3.81 -27.12
C LEU A 37 -15.48 -3.92 -26.91
N SER A 38 -15.92 -4.74 -25.95
CA SER A 38 -17.34 -4.92 -25.63
C SER A 38 -17.98 -3.64 -25.08
N GLU A 39 -17.25 -2.92 -24.22
CA GLU A 39 -17.66 -1.60 -23.72
C GLU A 39 -17.70 -0.56 -24.84
N ALA A 40 -16.67 -0.50 -25.68
CA ALA A 40 -16.61 0.41 -26.82
C ALA A 40 -17.77 0.17 -27.81
N ILE A 41 -18.17 -1.09 -28.04
CA ILE A 41 -19.35 -1.45 -28.86
C ILE A 41 -20.63 -0.87 -28.26
N THR A 42 -20.76 -0.92 -26.94
CA THR A 42 -21.96 -0.42 -26.23
C THR A 42 -22.05 1.09 -26.29
N LEU A 43 -20.91 1.79 -26.24
CA LEU A 43 -20.85 3.26 -26.20
C LEU A 43 -20.86 3.93 -27.58
N LEU A 44 -20.32 3.30 -28.61
CA LEU A 44 -20.04 3.94 -29.90
C LEU A 44 -20.90 3.43 -31.06
N ASN A 45 -22.21 3.24 -30.83
CA ASN A 45 -23.12 2.68 -31.84
C ASN A 45 -24.32 3.57 -32.23
N ASP A 46 -24.44 4.77 -31.66
CA ASP A 46 -25.67 5.55 -31.81
C ASP A 46 -25.73 6.31 -33.15
N ASN A 47 -24.58 6.68 -33.73
CA ASN A 47 -24.55 7.37 -35.02
C ASN A 47 -23.45 6.91 -36.00
N ALA A 48 -23.47 7.46 -37.22
CA ALA A 48 -22.59 7.05 -38.31
C ALA A 48 -21.10 7.39 -38.07
N ALA A 49 -20.81 8.47 -37.34
CA ALA A 49 -19.44 8.86 -37.02
C ALA A 49 -18.84 7.94 -35.93
N GLU A 50 -19.62 7.65 -34.89
CA GLU A 50 -19.26 6.69 -33.84
C GLU A 50 -19.03 5.28 -34.37
N ARG A 51 -19.92 4.78 -35.24
CA ARG A 51 -19.72 3.48 -35.90
C ARG A 51 -18.43 3.43 -36.73
N ARG A 52 -17.99 4.55 -37.31
CA ARG A 52 -16.71 4.61 -38.01
C ARG A 52 -15.53 4.56 -37.03
N MET A 53 -15.63 5.22 -35.88
CA MET A 53 -14.61 5.13 -34.82
C MET A 53 -14.55 3.72 -34.21
N LEU A 54 -15.70 3.10 -33.95
CA LEU A 54 -15.80 1.72 -33.48
C LEU A 54 -15.15 0.72 -34.46
N ASN A 55 -15.33 0.93 -35.76
CA ASN A 55 -14.67 0.11 -36.78
C ASN A 55 -13.13 0.25 -36.77
N LEU A 56 -12.61 1.45 -36.53
CA LEU A 56 -11.16 1.67 -36.40
C LEU A 56 -10.62 1.07 -35.08
N PHE A 57 -11.35 1.25 -33.99
CA PHE A 57 -11.02 0.70 -32.68
C PHE A 57 -11.01 -0.84 -32.69
N SER A 58 -12.04 -1.47 -33.26
CA SER A 58 -12.10 -2.94 -33.42
C SER A 58 -11.02 -3.49 -34.37
N ALA A 59 -10.52 -2.69 -35.32
CA ALA A 59 -9.40 -3.08 -36.17
C ALA A 59 -8.07 -3.03 -35.40
N ALA A 60 -7.85 -2.02 -34.56
CA ALA A 60 -6.70 -1.94 -33.66
C ALA A 60 -6.73 -3.07 -32.62
N ASN A 61 -7.88 -3.30 -31.96
CA ASN A 61 -8.05 -4.38 -30.98
C ASN A 61 -7.71 -5.75 -31.57
N ARG A 62 -8.16 -6.05 -32.80
CA ARG A 62 -7.83 -7.28 -33.51
C ARG A 62 -6.33 -7.40 -33.84
N SER A 63 -5.66 -6.29 -34.09
CA SER A 63 -4.20 -6.26 -34.32
C SER A 63 -3.42 -6.56 -33.05
N ASP A 64 -3.86 -6.02 -31.91
CA ASP A 64 -3.23 -6.24 -30.61
C ASP A 64 -3.48 -7.67 -30.12
N GLN A 65 -4.70 -8.19 -30.29
CA GLN A 65 -5.02 -9.61 -30.06
C GLN A 65 -4.17 -10.54 -30.93
N ALA A 66 -3.96 -10.22 -32.21
CA ALA A 66 -3.10 -11.01 -33.08
C ALA A 66 -1.63 -10.99 -32.64
N SER A 67 -1.15 -9.87 -32.08
CA SER A 67 0.20 -9.71 -31.55
C SER A 67 0.40 -10.48 -30.24
N LEU A 68 -0.59 -10.44 -29.35
CA LEU A 68 -0.64 -11.26 -28.13
C LEU A 68 -0.66 -12.74 -28.49
N GLU A 69 -1.53 -13.19 -29.39
CA GLU A 69 -1.57 -14.59 -29.82
C GLU A 69 -0.27 -15.02 -30.52
N ALA A 70 0.45 -14.11 -31.18
CA ALA A 70 1.79 -14.38 -31.71
C ALA A 70 2.82 -14.56 -30.58
N MET A 71 2.79 -13.72 -29.55
CA MET A 71 3.64 -13.86 -28.37
C MET A 71 3.30 -15.13 -27.57
N ARG A 72 2.02 -15.48 -27.39
CA ARG A 72 1.57 -16.74 -26.77
C ARG A 72 2.13 -17.94 -27.51
N ARG A 73 1.96 -17.96 -28.84
CA ARG A 73 2.50 -19.03 -29.70
C ARG A 73 4.02 -19.09 -29.67
N GLN A 74 4.72 -17.95 -29.60
CA GLN A 74 6.17 -17.92 -29.45
C GLN A 74 6.58 -18.55 -28.11
N THR A 75 5.86 -18.23 -27.04
CA THR A 75 6.11 -18.76 -25.72
C THR A 75 5.85 -20.28 -25.63
N VAL A 76 4.69 -20.74 -26.12
CA VAL A 76 4.37 -22.18 -26.27
C VAL A 76 5.40 -22.88 -27.13
N SER A 77 5.90 -22.24 -28.19
CA SER A 77 6.96 -22.77 -29.05
C SER A 77 8.29 -22.93 -28.29
N ILE A 78 8.65 -21.95 -27.45
CA ILE A 78 9.82 -22.02 -26.57
C ILE A 78 9.65 -23.18 -25.57
N VAL A 79 8.51 -23.27 -24.85
CA VAL A 79 8.22 -24.41 -23.96
C VAL A 79 8.28 -25.73 -24.73
N SER A 80 7.68 -25.79 -25.93
CA SER A 80 7.66 -26.98 -26.78
C SER A 80 9.04 -27.45 -27.21
N ALA A 81 10.00 -26.52 -27.39
CA ALA A 81 11.38 -26.86 -27.70
C ALA A 81 12.10 -27.56 -26.53
N TYR A 82 11.65 -27.32 -25.29
CA TYR A 82 12.17 -27.96 -24.08
C TYR A 82 11.37 -29.21 -23.67
N LEU A 83 10.11 -29.32 -24.09
CA LEU A 83 9.26 -30.51 -23.89
C LEU A 83 9.54 -31.59 -24.95
N THR A 84 10.75 -32.14 -24.95
CA THR A 84 11.07 -33.35 -25.72
C THR A 84 10.21 -34.54 -25.27
N ASP A 85 10.08 -35.58 -26.10
CA ASP A 85 9.29 -36.77 -25.75
C ASP A 85 9.74 -37.38 -24.41
N GLY A 86 11.05 -37.41 -24.14
CA GLY A 86 11.57 -37.88 -22.86
C GLY A 86 11.18 -37.00 -21.66
N VAL A 87 11.12 -35.67 -21.84
CA VAL A 87 10.66 -34.75 -20.77
C VAL A 87 9.16 -34.90 -20.55
N ARG A 88 8.37 -35.09 -21.63
CA ARG A 88 6.92 -35.32 -21.53
C ARG A 88 6.59 -36.66 -20.89
N GLU A 89 7.40 -37.68 -21.17
CA GLU A 89 7.31 -39.00 -20.56
C GLU A 89 7.67 -38.94 -19.07
N ASP A 90 8.76 -38.25 -18.70
CA ASP A 90 9.17 -38.03 -17.31
C ASP A 90 8.11 -37.27 -16.50
N LEU A 91 7.39 -36.33 -17.13
CA LEU A 91 6.32 -35.56 -16.50
C LEU A 91 4.94 -36.23 -16.57
N SER A 92 4.82 -37.42 -17.18
CA SER A 92 3.53 -38.11 -17.40
C SER A 92 2.48 -37.28 -18.17
N VAL A 93 2.92 -36.39 -19.04
CA VAL A 93 2.07 -35.49 -19.86
C VAL A 93 2.21 -35.79 -21.36
N VAL A 94 2.55 -37.03 -21.72
CA VAL A 94 2.70 -37.46 -23.11
C VAL A 94 1.41 -37.19 -23.89
N GLY A 95 1.53 -36.52 -25.04
CA GLY A 95 0.39 -36.15 -25.89
C GLY A 95 -0.32 -34.85 -25.48
N GLN A 96 0.00 -34.24 -24.34
CA GLN A 96 -0.54 -32.93 -23.97
C GLN A 96 0.10 -31.80 -24.78
N THR A 97 -0.64 -30.70 -24.97
CA THR A 97 -0.08 -29.47 -25.54
C THR A 97 0.80 -28.79 -24.50
N PRO A 98 1.83 -28.01 -24.88
CA PRO A 98 2.69 -27.33 -23.92
C PRO A 98 1.95 -26.41 -22.95
N ALA A 99 0.82 -25.81 -23.37
CA ALA A 99 -0.03 -25.01 -22.50
C ALA A 99 -0.70 -25.87 -21.41
N ALA A 100 -1.30 -27.00 -21.76
CA ALA A 100 -1.92 -27.91 -20.80
C ALA A 100 -0.93 -28.48 -19.77
N VAL A 101 0.35 -28.61 -20.16
CA VAL A 101 1.42 -29.05 -19.24
C VAL A 101 1.68 -28.02 -18.13
N ILE A 102 1.47 -26.73 -18.39
CA ILE A 102 1.71 -25.65 -17.41
C ILE A 102 0.71 -25.72 -16.27
N ASP A 103 -0.58 -25.72 -16.62
CA ASP A 103 -1.68 -25.73 -15.67
C ASP A 103 -1.61 -27.00 -14.81
N THR A 104 -1.31 -28.13 -15.47
CA THR A 104 -1.12 -29.43 -14.81
C THR A 104 0.01 -29.39 -13.78
N LEU A 105 1.09 -28.64 -14.01
CA LEU A 105 2.22 -28.57 -13.07
C LEU A 105 1.89 -27.73 -11.84
N TYR A 106 1.15 -26.63 -11.99
CA TYR A 106 0.69 -25.83 -10.85
C TYR A 106 -0.26 -26.65 -9.96
N ASP A 107 -1.29 -27.25 -10.57
CA ASP A 107 -2.25 -28.10 -9.87
C ASP A 107 -1.58 -29.29 -9.18
N ALA A 108 -0.55 -29.87 -9.81
CA ALA A 108 0.22 -30.98 -9.24
C ALA A 108 1.02 -30.54 -7.99
N ILE A 109 1.63 -29.36 -7.98
CA ILE A 109 2.35 -28.84 -6.80
C ILE A 109 1.38 -28.63 -5.64
N VAL A 110 0.22 -28.01 -5.90
CA VAL A 110 -0.82 -27.80 -4.88
C VAL A 110 -1.35 -29.14 -4.37
N ALA A 111 -1.68 -30.07 -5.26
CA ALA A 111 -2.18 -31.39 -4.89
C ALA A 111 -1.15 -32.25 -4.13
N ALA A 112 0.13 -32.13 -4.46
CA ALA A 112 1.23 -32.79 -3.75
C ALA A 112 1.56 -32.11 -2.41
N SER A 113 1.01 -30.93 -2.14
CA SER A 113 1.40 -30.06 -1.01
C SER A 113 2.89 -29.73 -1.03
N ASP A 114 3.46 -29.62 -2.23
CA ASP A 114 4.86 -29.30 -2.41
C ASP A 114 5.10 -27.81 -2.16
N THR A 115 6.20 -27.48 -1.49
CA THR A 115 6.55 -26.10 -1.13
C THR A 115 7.89 -25.69 -1.76
N VAL A 116 7.97 -24.43 -2.20
CA VAL A 116 9.23 -23.79 -2.58
C VAL A 116 9.78 -22.96 -1.42
N LYS A 117 11.03 -22.49 -1.51
CA LYS A 117 11.57 -21.60 -0.49
C LYS A 117 10.87 -20.25 -0.53
N GLU A 118 10.41 -19.77 0.61
CA GLU A 118 9.78 -18.45 0.75
C GLU A 118 10.77 -17.29 0.52
N ASN A 119 10.25 -16.15 0.08
CA ASN A 119 10.97 -14.88 0.10
C ASN A 119 11.00 -14.31 1.52
N THR A 120 12.10 -13.64 1.87
CA THR A 120 12.16 -12.78 3.04
C THR A 120 11.82 -11.36 2.63
N THR A 121 10.59 -10.94 2.94
CA THR A 121 10.05 -9.63 2.57
C THR A 121 10.15 -8.64 3.74
N SER A 122 10.34 -7.36 3.41
CA SER A 122 10.42 -6.27 4.39
C SER A 122 9.85 -4.99 3.80
N SER A 123 9.41 -4.08 4.67
CA SER A 123 8.93 -2.75 4.30
C SER A 123 9.68 -1.68 5.08
N THR A 124 9.82 -0.48 4.48
CA THR A 124 10.28 0.70 5.22
C THR A 124 9.17 1.18 6.16
N THR A 125 9.56 1.91 7.21
CA THR A 125 8.59 2.60 8.06
C THR A 125 7.82 3.61 7.23
N PRO A 126 6.48 3.60 7.25
CA PRO A 126 5.68 4.60 6.56
C PRO A 126 6.05 6.02 6.98
N ALA A 127 6.23 6.87 5.99
CA ALA A 127 6.49 8.29 6.17
C ALA A 127 5.26 9.09 5.70
N ALA A 128 4.72 9.91 6.60
CA ALA A 128 3.78 10.96 6.22
C ALA A 128 4.52 12.06 5.45
N ASP A 129 3.89 12.63 4.43
CA ASP A 129 4.40 13.85 3.80
C ASP A 129 4.45 14.99 4.83
N ALA A 130 5.50 15.80 4.76
CA ALA A 130 5.67 16.96 5.62
C ALA A 130 4.58 18.02 5.39
N ASP A 131 4.00 18.03 4.18
CA ASP A 131 2.95 18.98 3.79
C ASP A 131 1.53 18.49 4.13
N ASN A 132 1.38 17.31 4.75
CA ASN A 132 0.06 16.81 5.15
C ASN A 132 -0.65 17.79 6.09
N ALA A 133 -1.93 18.06 5.83
CA ALA A 133 -2.78 18.84 6.71
C ALA A 133 -3.20 18.05 7.96
N GLY A 134 -3.49 16.76 7.80
CA GLY A 134 -3.90 15.87 8.87
C GLY A 134 -2.80 15.52 9.85
N SER A 135 -3.21 15.01 11.00
CA SER A 135 -2.34 14.36 11.99
C SER A 135 -2.82 12.94 12.17
N GLY A 136 -1.99 11.99 11.77
CA GLY A 136 -2.28 10.57 11.86
C GLY A 136 -1.06 9.76 11.46
N SER A 137 -1.22 8.44 11.46
CA SER A 137 -0.12 7.53 11.20
C SER A 137 -0.60 6.32 10.42
N MET A 138 0.30 5.72 9.66
CA MET A 138 0.06 4.41 9.08
C MET A 138 0.72 3.35 9.96
N SER A 139 -0.01 2.27 10.24
CA SER A 139 0.41 1.19 11.12
C SER A 139 0.10 -0.16 10.49
N SER A 140 0.58 -1.23 11.14
CA SER A 140 0.32 -2.62 10.74
C SER A 140 0.76 -2.95 9.31
N VAL A 141 1.81 -2.28 8.81
CA VAL A 141 2.36 -2.62 7.49
C VAL A 141 2.94 -4.03 7.57
N THR A 142 2.23 -4.96 6.94
CA THR A 142 2.64 -6.35 6.82
C THR A 142 2.79 -6.70 5.35
N ASN A 143 3.76 -7.57 5.09
CA ASN A 143 4.14 -8.02 3.76
C ASN A 143 3.88 -9.51 3.70
N ASP A 144 3.45 -10.02 2.55
CA ASP A 144 3.33 -11.45 2.32
C ASP A 144 4.36 -11.94 1.28
N GLN A 145 4.07 -13.08 0.66
CA GLN A 145 4.91 -13.69 -0.36
C GLN A 145 4.68 -13.13 -1.77
N GLN A 146 3.64 -12.32 -2.00
CA GLN A 146 3.34 -11.62 -3.26
C GLN A 146 4.00 -10.24 -3.34
N CYS A 147 4.55 -9.76 -2.23
CA CYS A 147 5.35 -8.54 -2.19
C CYS A 147 6.42 -8.54 -3.28
N ARG A 148 6.54 -7.42 -3.99
CA ARG A 148 7.55 -7.21 -5.03
C ARG A 148 8.77 -6.48 -4.47
N ASP A 149 9.92 -6.73 -5.10
CA ASP A 149 11.18 -6.05 -4.82
C ASP A 149 11.16 -4.63 -5.37
N ASP A 150 11.74 -3.67 -4.63
CA ASP A 150 11.81 -2.26 -5.00
C ASP A 150 10.45 -1.65 -5.42
N ASN A 151 9.39 -2.02 -4.71
CA ASN A 151 8.05 -1.50 -4.96
C ASN A 151 7.74 -0.34 -4.00
N ASP A 152 7.48 0.83 -4.55
CA ASP A 152 7.16 2.04 -3.78
C ASP A 152 5.65 2.23 -3.76
N PHE A 153 5.09 2.47 -2.58
CA PHE A 153 3.68 2.73 -2.39
C PHE A 153 3.46 4.20 -2.05
N GLU A 154 2.51 4.82 -2.75
CA GLU A 154 1.98 6.15 -2.46
C GLU A 154 0.48 6.03 -2.15
N ILE A 155 0.10 6.50 -0.96
CA ILE A 155 -1.24 6.43 -0.43
C ILE A 155 -1.73 7.87 -0.23
N GLU A 156 -2.59 8.35 -1.13
CA GLU A 156 -3.05 9.73 -1.17
C GLU A 156 -4.52 9.83 -0.75
N CYS A 157 -4.84 10.74 0.17
CA CYS A 157 -6.22 11.02 0.58
C CYS A 157 -6.97 11.64 -0.59
N ILE A 158 -8.03 10.99 -1.07
CA ILE A 158 -8.84 11.44 -2.19
C ILE A 158 -10.20 12.00 -1.75
N ASP A 159 -10.65 11.67 -0.55
CA ASP A 159 -11.90 12.14 0.03
C ASP A 159 -11.75 12.35 1.54
N ALA A 160 -11.77 13.63 1.94
CA ALA A 160 -11.67 14.07 3.32
C ALA A 160 -13.01 14.57 3.90
N THR A 161 -14.14 14.19 3.29
CA THR A 161 -15.46 14.73 3.69
C THR A 161 -15.92 14.30 5.07
N THR A 162 -15.48 13.12 5.56
CA THR A 162 -15.85 12.57 6.86
C THR A 162 -14.61 12.23 7.66
N GLN A 163 -14.37 12.95 8.75
CA GLN A 163 -13.24 12.70 9.65
C GLN A 163 -13.29 11.27 10.20
N GLY A 164 -12.15 10.57 10.16
CA GLY A 164 -12.01 9.19 10.63
C GLY A 164 -12.61 8.16 9.69
N SER A 165 -13.06 8.57 8.49
CA SER A 165 -13.56 7.71 7.42
C SER A 165 -13.15 8.26 6.05
N GLU A 166 -11.99 8.92 5.99
CA GLU A 166 -11.42 9.43 4.75
C GLU A 166 -11.08 8.27 3.81
N ARG A 167 -11.22 8.49 2.49
CA ARG A 167 -10.85 7.51 1.46
C ARG A 167 -9.51 7.86 0.85
N TRP A 168 -8.74 6.82 0.54
CA TRP A 168 -7.36 6.95 0.11
C TRP A 168 -7.12 6.14 -1.15
N SER A 169 -6.53 6.75 -2.18
CA SER A 169 -6.03 6.05 -3.35
C SER A 169 -4.70 5.40 -3.03
N VAL A 170 -4.60 4.08 -3.24
CA VAL A 170 -3.37 3.31 -3.03
C VAL A 170 -2.75 3.02 -4.39
N THR A 171 -1.54 3.51 -4.59
CA THR A 171 -0.77 3.30 -5.81
C THR A 171 0.58 2.66 -5.51
N SER A 172 1.04 1.82 -6.44
CA SER A 172 2.31 1.11 -6.42
C SER A 172 3.12 1.53 -7.65
N SER A 173 4.44 1.69 -7.50
CA SER A 173 5.34 2.01 -8.62
C SER A 173 5.39 0.90 -9.67
N HIS A 174 5.14 -0.35 -9.27
CA HIS A 174 5.10 -1.49 -10.17
C HIS A 174 3.71 -1.71 -10.79
N ASP A 175 2.66 -1.71 -9.96
CA ASP A 175 1.32 -2.16 -10.36
C ASP A 175 0.37 -1.01 -10.73
N GLY A 176 0.78 0.24 -10.50
CA GLY A 176 -0.07 1.41 -10.71
C GLY A 176 -1.14 1.51 -9.62
N TYR A 177 -2.40 1.67 -10.01
CA TYR A 177 -3.49 1.76 -9.05
C TYR A 177 -3.81 0.38 -8.46
N VAL A 178 -3.74 0.25 -7.13
CA VAL A 178 -3.94 -1.02 -6.40
C VAL A 178 -5.36 -1.09 -5.83
N GLY A 179 -5.90 0.02 -5.35
CA GLY A 179 -7.24 0.07 -4.76
C GLY A 179 -7.46 1.30 -3.89
N GLU A 180 -8.52 1.25 -3.08
CA GLU A 180 -8.81 2.30 -2.09
C GLU A 180 -8.75 1.78 -0.66
N ALA A 181 -8.11 2.55 0.22
CA ALA A 181 -8.17 2.34 1.66
C ALA A 181 -9.15 3.32 2.31
N THR A 182 -9.58 3.00 3.53
CA THR A 182 -10.41 3.89 4.37
C THR A 182 -9.77 4.03 5.74
N THR A 183 -9.71 5.26 6.27
CA THR A 183 -9.19 5.51 7.62
C THR A 183 -9.89 4.62 8.65
N GLY A 184 -9.12 4.09 9.60
CA GLY A 184 -9.60 3.18 10.65
C GLY A 184 -9.92 1.77 10.17
N THR A 185 -9.82 1.48 8.86
CA THR A 185 -10.07 0.16 8.28
C THR A 185 -8.76 -0.45 7.76
N GLU A 186 -8.60 -1.77 7.94
CA GLU A 186 -7.49 -2.51 7.36
C GLU A 186 -7.64 -2.56 5.84
N PHE A 187 -6.65 -2.05 5.12
CA PHE A 187 -6.49 -2.26 3.70
C PHE A 187 -5.71 -3.55 3.47
N ASP A 188 -6.22 -4.40 2.59
CA ASP A 188 -5.66 -5.71 2.29
C ASP A 188 -5.53 -5.88 0.77
N ALA A 189 -4.30 -5.81 0.27
CA ALA A 189 -3.97 -6.08 -1.14
C ALA A 189 -3.40 -7.50 -1.34
N PHE A 190 -3.75 -8.46 -0.48
CA PHE A 190 -3.42 -9.89 -0.65
C PHE A 190 -4.43 -10.66 -1.47
N ARG A 191 -5.55 -10.05 -1.85
CA ARG A 191 -6.62 -10.72 -2.59
C ARG A 191 -7.14 -9.82 -3.69
N ALA A 192 -7.05 -10.29 -4.93
CA ALA A 192 -7.91 -9.79 -5.98
C ALA A 192 -9.35 -9.94 -5.50
N ASN A 193 -10.07 -8.83 -5.31
CA ASN A 193 -11.51 -8.91 -5.23
C ASN A 193 -12.06 -9.36 -6.60
N GLU A 194 -13.31 -9.81 -6.65
CA GLU A 194 -14.00 -10.17 -7.90
C GLU A 194 -14.03 -9.00 -8.93
N ASP A 195 -13.60 -7.81 -8.52
CA ASP A 195 -13.59 -6.55 -9.28
C ASP A 195 -12.21 -6.14 -9.79
N ASN A 196 -11.29 -7.07 -10.07
CA ASN A 196 -10.02 -6.81 -10.78
C ASN A 196 -8.92 -6.04 -10.00
N ASN A 197 -8.92 -6.06 -8.66
CA ASN A 197 -7.80 -5.46 -7.91
C ASN A 197 -6.50 -6.28 -8.05
N VAL A 198 -5.36 -5.56 -8.10
CA VAL A 198 -4.03 -6.17 -8.19
C VAL A 198 -3.55 -6.63 -6.82
N GLU A 199 -3.04 -7.85 -6.75
CA GLU A 199 -2.39 -8.41 -5.56
C GLU A 199 -0.98 -7.81 -5.40
N ALA A 200 -0.88 -6.77 -4.56
CA ALA A 200 0.36 -6.03 -4.33
C ALA A 200 1.16 -6.56 -3.12
N GLY A 201 0.58 -7.52 -2.38
CA GLY A 201 1.28 -8.20 -1.30
C GLY A 201 1.51 -7.36 -0.04
N VAL A 202 0.68 -6.34 0.19
CA VAL A 202 0.77 -5.46 1.37
C VAL A 202 -0.56 -5.33 2.09
N LYS A 203 -0.48 -5.13 3.40
CA LYS A 203 -1.62 -4.81 4.26
C LYS A 203 -1.22 -3.74 5.25
N PHE A 204 -2.12 -2.79 5.51
CA PHE A 204 -1.87 -1.69 6.45
C PHE A 204 -3.17 -1.09 6.99
N THR A 205 -3.06 -0.22 7.99
CA THR A 205 -4.19 0.60 8.49
C THR A 205 -3.74 2.04 8.62
N ILE A 206 -4.56 2.96 8.13
CA ILE A 206 -4.38 4.40 8.32
C ILE A 206 -5.16 4.79 9.57
N GLY A 207 -4.47 5.25 10.60
CA GLY A 207 -5.08 5.74 11.83
C GLY A 207 -5.10 7.26 11.86
N GLU A 208 -6.25 7.83 12.21
CA GLU A 208 -6.32 9.24 12.61
C GLU A 208 -5.73 9.45 14.00
N GLN A 209 -5.18 10.63 14.25
CA GLN A 209 -4.95 11.08 15.61
C GLN A 209 -6.24 11.71 16.12
N ALA A 210 -7.04 10.95 16.88
CA ALA A 210 -8.31 11.43 17.41
C ALA A 210 -8.16 12.28 18.69
N THR A 211 -7.02 12.19 19.37
CA THR A 211 -6.78 12.83 20.67
C THR A 211 -5.52 13.68 20.67
N ILE A 212 -5.50 14.72 21.50
CA ILE A 212 -4.30 15.50 21.78
C ILE A 212 -3.26 14.57 22.42
N SER A 213 -2.06 14.53 21.86
CA SER A 213 -0.92 13.84 22.46
C SER A 213 -0.08 14.84 23.24
N GLU A 214 0.27 14.51 24.48
CA GLU A 214 1.11 15.33 25.34
C GLU A 214 2.45 14.65 25.60
N SER A 215 3.51 15.45 25.71
CA SER A 215 4.84 15.05 26.13
C SER A 215 5.51 16.19 26.90
N GLY A 216 6.45 15.87 27.79
CA GLY A 216 7.17 16.86 28.59
C GLY A 216 6.47 17.25 29.90
N ASP A 217 5.26 16.76 30.18
CA ASP A 217 4.61 16.93 31.49
C ASP A 217 4.96 15.78 32.45
N ASP A 218 6.21 15.74 32.91
CA ASP A 218 6.71 14.66 33.78
C ASP A 218 5.97 14.57 35.13
N GLN A 219 5.24 15.61 35.52
CA GLN A 219 4.47 15.68 36.76
C GLN A 219 2.97 15.42 36.55
N ASN A 220 2.51 15.25 35.30
CA ASN A 220 1.09 15.11 34.93
C ASN A 220 0.24 16.23 35.56
N GLN A 221 0.69 17.47 35.45
CA GLN A 221 0.02 18.64 36.04
C GLN A 221 -1.09 19.18 35.14
N LEU A 222 -1.09 18.84 33.85
CA LEU A 222 -2.05 19.29 32.86
C LEU A 222 -2.86 18.10 32.33
N ALA A 223 -4.16 18.29 32.15
CA ALA A 223 -5.05 17.25 31.64
C ALA A 223 -6.27 17.84 30.93
N ASN A 224 -7.02 16.97 30.25
CA ASN A 224 -8.32 17.30 29.66
C ASN A 224 -8.28 18.49 28.69
N TRP A 225 -7.21 18.58 27.89
CA TRP A 225 -7.07 19.61 26.87
C TRP A 225 -8.26 19.62 25.90
N SER A 226 -8.76 20.81 25.62
CA SER A 226 -9.75 21.05 24.57
C SER A 226 -9.41 22.34 23.85
N PHE A 227 -9.09 22.26 22.57
CA PHE A 227 -8.82 23.43 21.73
C PHE A 227 -9.92 23.65 20.69
N THR A 228 -10.11 24.90 20.29
CA THR A 228 -10.95 25.31 19.17
C THR A 228 -10.20 26.34 18.35
N GLY A 229 -10.39 26.31 17.03
CA GLY A 229 -9.76 27.24 16.09
C GLY A 229 -8.31 26.92 15.75
N ALA A 230 -7.85 25.70 16.02
CA ALA A 230 -6.52 25.25 15.60
C ALA A 230 -6.41 25.19 14.07
N VAL A 231 -5.32 25.72 13.54
CA VAL A 231 -4.97 25.74 12.12
C VAL A 231 -3.49 25.37 11.98
N LYS A 232 -3.23 24.23 11.32
CA LYS A 232 -1.88 23.68 11.14
C LYS A 232 -0.94 24.69 10.46
N GLY A 233 0.26 24.88 11.00
CA GLY A 233 1.24 25.83 10.45
C GLY A 233 0.91 27.31 10.59
N SER A 234 -0.24 27.67 11.19
CA SER A 234 -0.62 29.08 11.45
C SER A 234 -0.56 29.42 12.93
N ASN A 235 -1.37 28.76 13.76
CA ASN A 235 -1.35 28.91 15.22
C ASN A 235 -0.80 27.65 15.93
N THR A 236 -0.13 26.81 15.15
CA THR A 236 0.68 25.66 15.54
C THR A 236 1.93 25.63 14.64
N ASP A 237 2.91 24.80 14.92
CA ASP A 237 4.01 24.58 13.97
C ASP A 237 3.54 23.80 12.72
N THR A 238 4.43 23.58 11.76
CA THR A 238 4.11 22.85 10.52
C THR A 238 3.77 21.38 10.77
N ALA A 239 4.09 20.83 11.94
CA ALA A 239 3.72 19.48 12.35
C ALA A 239 2.44 19.46 13.21
N GLY A 240 1.76 20.59 13.40
CA GLY A 240 0.54 20.68 14.22
C GLY A 240 0.82 20.73 15.72
N LYS A 241 2.04 21.05 16.13
CA LYS A 241 2.42 21.13 17.54
C LYS A 241 2.17 22.50 18.14
N VAL A 242 1.86 22.52 19.43
CA VAL A 242 1.94 23.70 20.27
C VAL A 242 2.85 23.43 21.47
N TYR A 243 3.47 24.48 21.96
CA TYR A 243 4.45 24.43 23.04
C TYR A 243 3.88 25.17 24.23
N ILE A 244 3.92 24.55 25.41
CA ILE A 244 3.22 25.03 26.59
C ILE A 244 4.23 25.53 27.63
N THR A 245 3.85 26.55 28.39
CA THR A 245 4.49 26.86 29.68
C THR A 245 3.43 26.93 30.77
N LEU A 246 3.70 26.28 31.88
CA LEU A 246 2.94 26.41 33.12
C LEU A 246 3.81 27.16 34.14
N SER A 247 3.26 28.20 34.75
CA SER A 247 3.96 28.94 35.81
C SER A 247 3.02 29.32 36.94
N ASP A 248 3.53 29.46 38.17
CA ASP A 248 2.80 30.03 39.31
C ASP A 248 3.45 31.30 39.84
N SER A 249 2.61 32.31 40.11
CA SER A 249 3.04 33.51 40.82
C SER A 249 2.01 33.88 41.87
N GLY A 250 2.38 33.70 43.15
CA GLY A 250 1.50 34.02 44.28
C GLY A 250 0.23 33.16 44.32
N GLY A 251 0.29 31.90 43.85
CA GLY A 251 -0.86 31.00 43.81
C GLY A 251 -1.79 31.23 42.60
N THR A 252 -1.36 32.03 41.61
CA THR A 252 -2.04 32.14 40.32
C THR A 252 -1.26 31.36 39.28
N ARG A 253 -1.87 30.30 38.74
CA ARG A 253 -1.30 29.52 37.65
C ARG A 253 -1.59 30.20 36.32
N THR A 254 -0.58 30.25 35.47
CA THR A 254 -0.64 30.77 34.11
C THR A 254 -0.23 29.68 33.14
N VAL A 255 -1.09 29.38 32.18
CA VAL A 255 -0.81 28.49 31.06
C VAL A 255 -0.69 29.33 29.81
N SER A 256 0.48 29.33 29.19
CA SER A 256 0.71 30.02 27.92
C SER A 256 1.00 29.00 26.82
N VAL A 257 0.41 29.23 25.65
CA VAL A 257 0.50 28.35 24.47
C VAL A 257 1.23 29.09 23.36
N TYR A 258 2.20 28.43 22.74
CA TYR A 258 3.05 28.98 21.68
C TYR A 258 3.00 28.11 20.43
N SER A 259 3.11 28.73 19.25
CA SER A 259 3.16 28.00 17.98
C SER A 259 4.57 27.56 17.56
N ASP A 260 5.62 28.03 18.24
CA ASP A 260 7.01 27.71 17.92
C ASP A 260 7.79 27.19 19.15
N SER A 261 8.79 26.34 18.90
CA SER A 261 9.63 25.74 19.95
C SER A 261 10.51 26.75 20.68
N GLY A 262 10.79 27.91 20.07
CA GLY A 262 11.46 29.03 20.71
C GLY A 262 10.56 29.83 21.66
N LYS A 263 9.25 29.53 21.69
CA LYS A 263 8.23 30.21 22.51
C LYS A 263 8.21 31.71 22.28
N THR A 264 8.37 32.12 21.02
CA THR A 264 8.40 33.52 20.62
C THR A 264 7.04 34.03 20.15
N GLN A 265 6.16 33.13 19.70
CA GLN A 265 4.84 33.42 19.15
C GLN A 265 3.76 32.83 20.06
N LYS A 266 3.29 33.64 21.03
CA LYS A 266 2.19 33.25 21.91
C LYS A 266 0.87 33.28 21.14
N VAL A 267 0.11 32.19 21.18
CA VAL A 267 -1.15 32.02 20.46
C VAL A 267 -2.37 31.92 21.39
N ALA A 268 -2.19 31.48 22.64
CA ALA A 268 -3.27 31.50 23.63
C ALA A 268 -2.70 31.63 25.05
N GLU A 269 -3.49 32.15 25.98
CA GLU A 269 -3.14 32.22 27.40
C GLU A 269 -4.37 32.15 28.30
N GLY A 270 -4.19 31.56 29.49
CA GLY A 270 -5.19 31.57 30.54
C GLY A 270 -4.54 31.61 31.92
N THR A 271 -5.27 32.16 32.89
CA THR A 271 -4.84 32.22 34.29
C THR A 271 -5.95 31.79 35.25
N LYS A 272 -5.57 31.21 36.38
CA LYS A 272 -6.49 30.85 37.46
C LYS A 272 -5.80 30.89 38.82
N ALA A 273 -6.48 31.44 39.83
CA ALA A 273 -6.06 31.30 41.22
C ALA A 273 -6.43 29.90 41.74
N GLY A 274 -5.48 29.18 42.33
CA GLY A 274 -5.70 27.79 42.72
C GLY A 274 -5.75 26.82 41.52
N ASP A 275 -5.83 25.53 41.81
CA ASP A 275 -5.94 24.47 40.81
C ASP A 275 -7.33 24.43 40.14
N GLY A 276 -7.44 23.67 39.06
CA GLY A 276 -8.67 23.40 38.31
C GLY A 276 -8.63 23.93 36.87
N GLU A 277 -9.80 23.97 36.22
CA GLU A 277 -9.92 24.33 34.81
C GLU A 277 -9.49 25.78 34.55
N VAL A 278 -8.52 25.96 33.66
CA VAL A 278 -8.06 27.24 33.11
C VAL A 278 -8.70 27.40 31.72
N THR A 279 -9.40 28.51 31.51
CA THR A 279 -9.88 28.92 30.18
C THR A 279 -8.78 29.69 29.45
N LEU A 280 -8.41 29.22 28.27
CA LEU A 280 -7.40 29.82 27.39
C LEU A 280 -8.10 30.74 26.39
N SER A 281 -7.76 32.02 26.41
CA SER A 281 -8.19 32.99 25.41
C SER A 281 -7.16 33.10 24.29
N GLU A 282 -7.62 33.42 23.09
CA GLU A 282 -6.70 33.69 21.99
C GLU A 282 -5.81 34.89 22.31
N GLU A 283 -4.56 34.80 21.87
CA GLU A 283 -3.59 35.88 21.93
C GLU A 283 -3.15 36.23 20.51
N ASN A 284 -2.84 37.50 20.28
CA ASN A 284 -2.33 38.00 18.99
C ASN A 284 -3.21 37.67 17.77
N SER A 285 -4.54 37.61 17.93
CA SER A 285 -5.48 37.23 16.86
C SER A 285 -5.20 35.86 16.23
N SER A 286 -4.70 34.91 17.03
CA SER A 286 -4.35 33.58 16.54
C SER A 286 -5.56 32.72 16.15
N GLY A 287 -6.75 33.02 16.66
CA GLY A 287 -7.94 32.17 16.57
C GLY A 287 -7.93 30.95 17.49
N LEU A 288 -6.82 30.63 18.17
CA LEU A 288 -6.70 29.47 19.04
C LEU A 288 -7.22 29.80 20.44
N SER A 289 -8.19 29.03 20.93
CA SER A 289 -8.72 29.13 22.29
C SER A 289 -9.01 27.74 22.84
N GLY A 290 -9.26 27.62 24.15
CA GLY A 290 -9.48 26.30 24.74
C GLY A 290 -9.64 26.26 26.25
N THR A 291 -9.53 25.05 26.79
CA THR A 291 -9.49 24.78 28.23
C THR A 291 -8.45 23.70 28.55
N VAL A 292 -7.97 23.71 29.80
CA VAL A 292 -7.09 22.69 30.37
C VAL A 292 -7.29 22.61 31.88
N ASP A 293 -7.27 21.42 32.46
CA ASP A 293 -7.26 21.23 33.91
C ASP A 293 -5.84 21.30 34.45
N VAL A 294 -5.62 22.11 35.49
CA VAL A 294 -4.31 22.30 36.14
C VAL A 294 -4.31 21.72 37.56
N THR A 295 -3.35 20.85 37.86
CA THR A 295 -3.00 20.37 39.21
C THR A 295 -1.53 20.71 39.47
N TYR A 296 -1.28 21.94 39.90
CA TYR A 296 0.07 22.49 39.89
C TYR A 296 0.99 21.86 40.94
N THR A 297 2.20 21.50 40.51
CA THR A 297 3.28 20.98 41.35
C THR A 297 4.52 21.87 41.26
N GLN A 298 4.89 22.27 40.05
CA GLN A 298 6.03 23.15 39.76
C GLN A 298 5.87 23.82 38.40
N ASP A 299 6.63 24.88 38.16
CA ASP A 299 6.73 25.46 36.83
C ASP A 299 7.25 24.44 35.82
N ASP A 300 6.70 24.48 34.61
CA ASP A 300 7.05 23.58 33.53
C ASP A 300 7.21 24.39 32.23
N SER A 301 8.26 24.08 31.48
CA SER A 301 8.66 24.84 30.31
C SER A 301 9.09 23.97 29.13
N ASP A 302 8.77 22.68 29.10
CA ASP A 302 9.11 21.79 27.97
C ASP A 302 7.95 20.92 27.50
N ILE A 303 6.74 21.15 28.02
CA ILE A 303 5.51 20.52 27.53
C ILE A 303 5.26 20.84 26.05
N VAL A 304 4.96 19.80 25.27
CA VAL A 304 4.58 19.85 23.86
C VAL A 304 3.32 19.05 23.63
N LEU A 305 2.35 19.66 22.94
CA LEU A 305 1.13 19.00 22.50
C LEU A 305 1.14 18.82 20.99
N ILE A 306 0.66 17.68 20.50
CA ILE A 306 0.31 17.47 19.09
C ILE A 306 -1.21 17.50 19.00
N LEU A 307 -1.76 18.49 18.29
CA LEU A 307 -3.20 18.63 18.14
C LEU A 307 -3.73 17.70 17.04
N PRO A 308 -4.93 17.12 17.21
CA PRO A 308 -5.56 16.32 16.17
C PRO A 308 -6.02 17.21 15.02
N PHE A 309 -5.61 16.89 13.80
CA PHE A 309 -6.10 17.52 12.57
C PHE A 309 -6.66 16.45 11.66
N ALA A 310 -7.88 16.67 11.13
CA ALA A 310 -8.45 15.80 10.11
C ALA A 310 -7.56 15.82 8.85
N PHE A 311 -7.48 14.69 8.16
CA PHE A 311 -6.78 14.64 6.88
C PHE A 311 -7.46 15.53 5.85
N ALA A 312 -6.69 16.06 4.90
CA ALA A 312 -7.20 16.78 3.75
C ALA A 312 -6.95 15.97 2.47
N ALA A 313 -7.74 16.25 1.43
CA ALA A 313 -7.46 15.69 0.10
C ALA A 313 -6.06 16.15 -0.35
N GLY A 314 -5.26 15.18 -0.80
CA GLY A 314 -3.85 15.38 -1.16
C GLY A 314 -2.87 15.01 -0.05
N ASP A 315 -3.30 14.71 1.18
CA ASP A 315 -2.40 14.17 2.21
C ASP A 315 -1.85 12.80 1.78
N LYS A 316 -0.56 12.54 1.99
CA LYS A 316 0.14 11.34 1.52
C LYS A 316 0.87 10.58 2.61
N PHE A 317 0.88 9.26 2.45
CA PHE A 317 1.85 8.37 3.09
C PHE A 317 2.65 7.64 2.02
N THR A 318 3.92 7.39 2.31
CA THR A 318 4.81 6.61 1.44
C THR A 318 5.55 5.54 2.22
N PHE A 319 5.76 4.39 1.60
CA PHE A 319 6.66 3.34 2.07
C PHE A 319 7.11 2.49 0.88
N SER A 320 8.12 1.65 1.07
CA SER A 320 8.64 0.77 0.03
C SER A 320 8.76 -0.65 0.55
N THR A 321 8.60 -1.64 -0.32
CA THR A 321 8.85 -3.06 -0.02
C THR A 321 10.13 -3.54 -0.69
N SER A 322 10.80 -4.51 -0.05
CA SER A 322 12.02 -5.12 -0.57
C SER A 322 12.09 -6.61 -0.24
N ILE A 323 12.84 -7.36 -1.05
CA ILE A 323 13.08 -8.79 -0.86
C ILE A 323 14.55 -9.01 -0.50
N SER A 324 14.82 -9.13 0.79
CA SER A 324 16.17 -9.27 1.34
C SER A 324 16.80 -10.65 1.11
N ALA A 325 15.97 -11.69 0.96
CA ALA A 325 16.42 -13.02 0.55
C ALA A 325 15.39 -13.65 -0.41
N LYS A 326 15.86 -14.14 -1.56
CA LYS A 326 15.03 -14.64 -2.65
C LYS A 326 14.98 -16.17 -2.60
N GLY A 327 13.77 -16.74 -2.54
CA GLY A 327 13.55 -18.10 -3.05
C GLY A 327 13.45 -17.98 -4.57
N ASN A 328 14.34 -18.60 -5.35
CA ASN A 328 14.45 -18.32 -6.78
C ASN A 328 13.14 -18.65 -7.51
N PHE A 329 12.49 -19.77 -7.16
CA PHE A 329 11.17 -20.08 -7.72
C PHE A 329 10.10 -19.09 -7.29
N GLN A 330 9.98 -18.86 -5.98
CA GLN A 330 9.00 -17.93 -5.40
C GLN A 330 9.14 -16.53 -5.99
N TYR A 331 10.32 -15.93 -5.85
CA TYR A 331 10.67 -14.62 -6.41
C TYR A 331 10.35 -14.54 -7.89
N PHE A 332 10.78 -15.53 -8.67
CA PHE A 332 10.48 -15.57 -10.08
C PHE A 332 8.97 -15.53 -10.29
N PHE A 333 8.16 -16.38 -9.61
CA PHE A 333 6.70 -16.49 -9.79
C PHE A 333 6.00 -15.18 -9.51
N VAL A 334 6.26 -14.60 -8.35
CA VAL A 334 5.72 -13.30 -7.95
C VAL A 334 6.07 -12.21 -8.97
N GLN A 335 7.34 -12.11 -9.36
CA GLN A 335 7.81 -11.06 -10.28
C GLN A 335 7.15 -11.11 -11.65
N GLN A 336 6.75 -12.29 -12.10
CA GLN A 336 6.34 -12.50 -13.49
C GLN A 336 4.85 -12.77 -13.64
N PHE A 337 4.19 -13.19 -12.56
CA PHE A 337 2.78 -13.52 -12.53
C PHE A 337 1.96 -12.72 -11.53
N GLY A 338 2.59 -12.10 -10.53
CA GLY A 338 1.88 -11.61 -9.34
C GLY A 338 1.48 -12.72 -8.37
N GLU A 339 1.63 -13.99 -8.78
CA GLU A 339 1.20 -15.13 -7.98
C GLU A 339 2.31 -15.66 -7.08
N SER A 340 1.92 -16.03 -5.86
CA SER A 340 2.78 -16.72 -4.91
C SER A 340 2.59 -18.24 -5.01
N LEU A 341 3.67 -19.01 -4.99
CA LEU A 341 3.57 -20.47 -4.86
C LEU A 341 3.39 -20.84 -3.38
N PRO A 342 2.84 -22.04 -3.08
CA PRO A 342 2.96 -22.62 -1.75
C PRO A 342 4.43 -22.63 -1.34
N SER A 343 4.74 -22.00 -0.22
CA SER A 343 6.12 -21.77 0.20
C SER A 343 6.33 -22.11 1.67
N ALA A 344 7.59 -22.40 2.01
CA ALA A 344 8.02 -22.72 3.35
C ALA A 344 9.37 -22.04 3.65
N SER A 345 9.67 -21.88 4.94
CA SER A 345 10.96 -21.37 5.38
C SER A 345 12.12 -22.24 4.89
N SER A 346 13.27 -21.60 4.65
CA SER A 346 14.45 -22.26 4.11
C SER A 346 14.84 -23.52 4.90
N GLY A 347 15.10 -24.61 4.18
CA GLY A 347 15.36 -25.95 4.71
C GLY A 347 14.11 -26.79 4.98
N SER A 348 12.91 -26.22 4.83
CA SER A 348 11.62 -26.91 4.96
C SER A 348 10.86 -27.01 3.63
N GLU A 349 11.39 -26.41 2.55
CA GLU A 349 10.87 -26.57 1.20
C GLU A 349 10.98 -28.02 0.72
N THR A 350 9.95 -28.54 0.05
CA THR A 350 10.00 -29.87 -0.58
C THR A 350 10.58 -29.83 -1.99
N VAL A 351 10.46 -28.68 -2.67
CA VAL A 351 11.04 -28.41 -3.98
C VAL A 351 12.35 -27.65 -3.78
N THR A 352 13.47 -28.31 -4.09
CA THR A 352 14.79 -27.72 -3.84
C THR A 352 15.09 -26.56 -4.81
N GLU A 353 15.64 -25.47 -4.29
CA GLU A 353 16.07 -24.30 -5.06
C GLU A 353 17.15 -24.59 -6.12
N SER A 354 17.87 -25.71 -5.98
CA SER A 354 18.87 -26.18 -6.96
C SER A 354 18.30 -26.44 -8.36
N TRP A 355 16.96 -26.50 -8.49
CA TRP A 355 16.29 -26.67 -9.77
C TRP A 355 16.10 -25.33 -10.51
N ALA A 356 16.19 -24.20 -9.81
CA ALA A 356 16.05 -22.85 -10.37
C ALA A 356 17.38 -22.14 -10.68
N SER A 357 18.52 -22.67 -10.22
CA SER A 357 19.86 -22.06 -10.29
C SER A 357 20.52 -22.11 -11.66
#